data_AF-A0A8D8TZZ3-F1
#
_entry.id   AF-A0A8D8TZZ3-F1
#
_cell.length_a   1.000
_cell.length_b   1.000
_cell.length_c   1.000
_cell.angle_alpha   90.00
_cell.angle_beta   90.00
_cell.angle_gamma   90.00
#
_symmetry.space_group_name_H-M   'P 1'
#
loop_
_entity.id
_entity.type
_entity.pdbx_description
1 polymer ?
#
loop_
_entity_poly.entity_id
_entity_poly.type
_entity_poly.pdbx_seq_one_letter_code
_entity_poly.pdbx_strand_id
1 'polypeptide(L)'
;VFFTINELTGEIRLSKPFQELHTVSSGQPVMLMILAEEERKDLSEPSPQSSTATLALVFDQAINTPPYFENVQYITHLDENSPQGTALVFSETFHTQVTDDNMGKNGIFSLTLENDNGTFEIWPSVVERKAQFTIRVRNNKLLDYEKTQAVSFHVSENEEPTY
;
A
#
# COMPACT_ATOMS: atom_id res chain seq x y z
N VAL A 1 -3.39 -14.82 22.02
CA VAL A 1 -4.36 -13.82 22.51
C VAL A 1 -3.94 -12.46 21.98
N PHE A 2 -4.84 -11.71 21.32
CA PHE A 2 -4.54 -10.42 20.70
C PHE A 2 -4.80 -9.22 21.60
N PHE A 3 -5.63 -9.39 22.63
CA PHE A 3 -6.05 -8.32 23.53
C PHE A 3 -5.84 -8.72 24.98
N THR A 4 -5.45 -7.76 25.79
CA THR A 4 -5.46 -7.86 27.26
C THR A 4 -6.43 -6.81 27.80
N ILE A 5 -7.12 -7.16 28.89
CA ILE A 5 -7.99 -6.24 29.62
C ILE A 5 -7.43 -6.07 31.03
N ASN A 6 -7.38 -4.82 31.51
CA ASN A 6 -7.12 -4.54 32.91
C ASN A 6 -8.39 -4.79 33.72
N GLU A 7 -8.34 -5.75 34.65
CA GLU A 7 -9.50 -6.18 35.43
C GLU A 7 -10.07 -5.09 36.35
N LEU A 8 -9.26 -4.08 36.73
CA LEU A 8 -9.70 -2.99 37.60
C LEU A 8 -10.19 -1.76 36.82
N THR A 9 -9.56 -1.42 35.70
CA THR A 9 -9.86 -0.19 34.95
C THR A 9 -10.72 -0.43 33.71
N GLY A 10 -10.84 -1.68 33.25
CA GLY A 10 -11.48 -2.03 31.98
C GLY A 10 -10.67 -1.59 30.75
N GLU A 11 -9.43 -1.12 30.91
CA GLU A 11 -8.58 -0.71 29.79
C GLU A 11 -8.23 -1.93 28.93
N ILE A 12 -8.58 -1.87 27.64
CA ILE A 12 -8.24 -2.91 26.66
C ILE A 12 -7.00 -2.46 25.88
N ARG A 13 -5.98 -3.31 25.84
CA ARG A 13 -4.74 -3.08 25.08
C ARG A 13 -4.50 -4.20 24.09
N LEU A 14 -3.80 -3.87 23.02
CA LEU A 14 -3.34 -4.85 22.04
C LEU A 14 -2.07 -5.52 22.56
N SER A 15 -2.05 -6.85 22.58
CA SER A 15 -0.92 -7.67 23.05
C SER A 15 0.04 -8.08 21.94
N LYS A 16 -0.34 -7.84 20.68
CA LYS A 16 0.38 -8.20 19.46
C LYS A 16 0.40 -7.01 18.49
N PRO A 17 1.23 -6.99 17.44
CA PRO A 17 1.17 -5.94 16.44
C PRO A 17 -0.19 -5.88 15.73
N PHE A 18 -0.64 -4.67 15.38
CA PHE A 18 -1.90 -4.45 14.66
C PHE A 18 -1.95 -5.16 13.29
N GLN A 19 -0.83 -5.18 12.55
CA GLN A 19 -0.73 -5.95 11.29
C GLN A 19 -1.16 -7.41 11.44
N GLU A 20 -0.71 -8.08 12.50
CA GLU A 20 -1.01 -9.51 12.69
C GLU A 20 -2.51 -9.72 12.93
N LEU A 21 -3.14 -8.80 13.69
CA LEU A 21 -4.58 -8.80 13.91
C LEU A 21 -5.36 -8.54 12.62
N HIS A 22 -4.90 -7.60 11.79
CA HIS A 22 -5.52 -7.30 10.50
C HIS A 22 -5.44 -8.49 9.53
N THR A 23 -4.29 -9.15 9.44
CA THR A 23 -4.10 -10.35 8.60
C THR A 23 -4.99 -11.50 9.06
N VAL A 24 -5.03 -11.78 10.36
CA VAL A 24 -5.85 -12.88 10.91
C VAL A 24 -7.35 -12.58 10.78
N SER A 25 -7.77 -11.33 10.94
CA SER A 25 -9.17 -10.93 10.75
C SER A 25 -9.57 -10.79 9.29
N SER A 26 -8.63 -10.83 8.34
CA SER A 26 -8.89 -10.64 6.91
C SER A 26 -9.70 -9.38 6.61
N GLY A 27 -9.46 -8.31 7.38
CA GLY A 27 -10.18 -7.04 7.29
C GLY A 27 -11.63 -7.09 7.78
N GLN A 28 -12.09 -8.19 8.38
CA GLN A 28 -13.42 -8.27 8.99
C GLN A 28 -13.42 -7.66 10.40
N PRO A 29 -14.56 -7.09 10.86
CA PRO A 29 -14.69 -6.63 12.22
C PRO A 29 -14.39 -7.72 13.24
N VAL A 30 -13.58 -7.40 14.24
CA VAL A 30 -13.26 -8.32 15.34
C VAL A 30 -14.27 -8.12 16.46
N MET A 31 -14.99 -9.19 16.79
CA MET A 31 -15.99 -9.19 17.86
C MET A 31 -15.34 -9.63 19.18
N LEU A 32 -15.38 -8.76 20.19
CA LEU A 32 -14.95 -9.08 21.54
C LEU A 32 -16.17 -9.18 22.45
N MET A 33 -16.26 -10.27 23.21
CA MET A 33 -17.23 -10.43 24.29
C MET A 33 -16.51 -10.21 25.62
N ILE A 34 -16.88 -9.14 26.31
CA ILE A 34 -16.32 -8.76 27.60
C ILE A 34 -17.27 -9.25 28.68
N LEU A 35 -16.73 -9.95 29.67
CA LEU A 35 -17.44 -10.41 30.86
C LEU A 35 -16.99 -9.57 32.04
N ALA A 36 -17.94 -8.98 32.76
CA ALA A 36 -17.71 -8.35 34.05
C ALA A 36 -18.42 -9.16 35.13
N GLU A 37 -17.67 -9.58 36.15
CA GLU A 37 -18.19 -10.34 37.29
C GLU A 37 -17.93 -9.57 38.58
N GLU A 38 -18.90 -9.62 39.49
CA GLU A 38 -18.69 -9.11 40.84
C GLU A 38 -17.73 -10.04 41.60
N GLU A 39 -16.71 -9.45 42.21
CA GLU A 39 -15.82 -10.17 43.10
C GLU A 39 -16.41 -10.22 44.50
N ARG A 40 -16.66 -11.45 45.01
CA ARG A 40 -17.13 -11.63 46.39
C ARG A 40 -16.01 -11.41 47.38
N LYS A 41 -16.25 -10.57 48.38
CA LYS A 41 -15.31 -10.33 49.48
C LYS A 41 -15.61 -11.17 50.71
N ASP A 42 -16.86 -11.60 50.88
CA ASP A 42 -17.33 -12.40 52.02
C ASP A 42 -18.36 -13.45 51.59
N LEU A 43 -18.44 -14.57 52.33
CA LEU A 43 -19.40 -15.64 52.12
C LEU A 43 -20.86 -15.24 52.45
N SER A 44 -21.05 -14.16 53.18
CA SER A 44 -22.34 -13.56 53.51
C SER A 44 -22.94 -12.70 52.39
N GLU A 45 -22.14 -12.33 51.38
CA GLU A 45 -22.65 -11.61 50.22
C GLU A 45 -23.56 -12.50 49.36
N PRO A 46 -24.50 -11.93 48.60
CA PRO A 46 -25.29 -12.69 47.63
C PRO A 46 -24.42 -13.41 46.59
N SER A 47 -25.04 -14.27 45.78
CA SER A 47 -24.38 -14.83 44.61
C SER A 47 -23.88 -13.70 43.71
N PRO A 48 -22.63 -13.76 43.22
CA PRO A 48 -22.04 -12.68 42.43
C PRO A 48 -22.79 -12.56 41.11
N GLN A 49 -23.04 -11.33 40.69
CA GLN A 49 -23.67 -11.07 39.41
C GLN A 49 -22.62 -10.94 38.31
N SER A 50 -23.04 -11.22 37.07
CA SER A 50 -22.22 -10.98 35.89
C SER A 50 -23.01 -10.30 34.79
N SER A 51 -22.30 -9.56 33.96
CA SER A 51 -22.84 -8.90 32.77
C SER A 51 -21.88 -9.06 31.60
N THR A 52 -22.43 -9.09 30.40
CA THR A 52 -21.64 -9.17 29.17
C THR A 52 -21.86 -7.96 28.28
N ALA A 53 -20.80 -7.53 27.62
CA ALA A 53 -20.84 -6.49 26.59
C ALA A 53 -20.13 -6.97 25.33
N THR A 54 -20.73 -6.67 24.18
CA THR A 54 -20.15 -7.01 22.88
C THR A 54 -19.55 -5.75 22.27
N LEU A 55 -18.25 -5.79 21.98
CA LEU A 55 -17.52 -4.73 21.29
C LEU A 55 -17.18 -5.17 19.87
N ALA A 56 -17.62 -4.40 18.87
CA ALA A 56 -17.21 -4.58 17.48
C ALA A 56 -16.03 -3.65 17.20
N LEU A 57 -14.85 -4.21 16.96
CA LEU A 57 -13.69 -3.48 16.52
C LEU A 57 -13.68 -3.45 14.99
N VAL A 58 -14.03 -2.29 14.45
CA VAL A 58 -13.88 -2.01 13.02
C VAL A 58 -12.55 -1.31 12.83
N PHE A 59 -11.69 -1.91 12.03
CA PHE A 59 -10.42 -1.29 11.68
C PHE A 59 -10.68 -0.36 10.51
N ASP A 60 -10.44 0.94 10.72
CA ASP A 60 -10.35 1.85 9.60
C ASP A 60 -9.09 1.49 8.83
N GLN A 61 -9.33 1.02 7.60
CA GLN A 61 -8.43 0.72 6.49
C GLN A 61 -7.03 0.23 6.84
N ALA A 62 -6.76 -0.99 6.37
CA ALA A 62 -5.43 -1.58 6.20
C ALA A 62 -4.36 -0.50 6.04
N ILE A 63 -3.34 -0.57 6.90
CA ILE A 63 -2.18 0.33 6.92
C ILE A 63 -1.83 0.73 5.49
N ASN A 64 -1.93 2.02 5.21
CA ASN A 64 -1.60 2.53 3.89
C ASN A 64 -0.11 2.26 3.63
N THR A 65 0.17 1.49 2.60
CA THR A 65 1.51 1.09 2.20
C THR A 65 1.78 1.69 0.84
N PRO A 66 2.94 2.32 0.60
CA PRO A 66 3.20 2.96 -0.68
C PRO A 66 3.20 1.92 -1.81
N PRO A 67 2.87 2.31 -3.04
CA PRO A 67 3.00 1.45 -4.20
C PRO A 67 4.47 1.09 -4.41
N TYR A 68 4.72 -0.03 -5.07
CA TYR A 68 6.05 -0.53 -5.32
C TYR A 68 6.18 -1.09 -6.74
N PHE A 69 7.38 -0.94 -7.30
CA PHE A 69 7.78 -1.56 -8.56
C PHE A 69 8.39 -2.94 -8.32
N GLU A 70 8.17 -3.86 -9.26
CA GLU A 70 8.77 -5.21 -9.21
C GLU A 70 10.30 -5.18 -9.39
N ASN A 71 10.84 -4.09 -9.96
CA ASN A 71 12.27 -3.91 -10.17
C ASN A 71 12.74 -2.56 -9.62
N VAL A 72 13.93 -2.55 -8.99
CA VAL A 72 14.58 -1.32 -8.48
C VAL A 72 15.16 -0.46 -9.61
N GLN A 73 15.46 -1.07 -10.75
CA GLN A 73 16.01 -0.38 -11.92
C GLN A 73 15.54 -1.06 -13.19
N TYR A 74 15.43 -0.27 -14.26
CA TYR A 74 15.05 -0.71 -15.60
C TYR A 74 16.12 -0.24 -16.59
N ILE A 75 16.58 -1.14 -17.46
CA ILE A 75 17.58 -0.81 -18.48
C ILE A 75 17.08 -1.35 -19.82
N THR A 76 17.14 -0.52 -20.85
CA THR A 76 16.83 -0.91 -22.23
C THR A 76 17.67 -0.10 -23.21
N HIS A 77 17.71 -0.55 -24.46
CA HIS A 77 18.31 0.16 -25.58
C HIS A 77 17.21 0.70 -26.48
N LEU A 78 17.48 1.85 -27.07
CA LEU A 78 16.56 2.53 -27.98
C LEU A 78 17.38 3.08 -29.14
N ASP A 79 16.88 2.88 -30.36
CA ASP A 79 17.53 3.44 -31.54
C ASP A 79 17.49 4.98 -31.47
N GLU A 80 18.58 5.63 -31.83
CA GLU A 80 18.60 7.09 -31.93
C GLU A 80 17.55 7.59 -32.94
N ASN A 81 17.10 8.83 -32.74
CA ASN A 81 16.07 9.49 -33.52
C ASN A 81 14.73 8.74 -33.56
N SER A 82 14.53 7.74 -32.68
CA SER A 82 13.27 7.00 -32.54
C SER A 82 12.07 7.95 -32.58
N PRO A 83 11.06 7.69 -33.44
CA PRO A 83 9.94 8.60 -33.60
C PRO A 83 9.08 8.67 -32.34
N GLN A 84 8.31 9.75 -32.22
CA GLN A 84 7.28 9.88 -31.18
C GLN A 84 6.33 8.66 -31.24
N GLY A 85 6.03 8.10 -30.07
CA GLY A 85 5.19 6.92 -29.90
C GLY A 85 5.94 5.59 -29.86
N THR A 86 7.24 5.55 -30.21
CA THR A 86 8.05 4.33 -30.09
C THR A 86 8.07 3.87 -28.63
N ALA A 87 7.68 2.63 -28.39
CA ALA A 87 7.68 2.03 -27.06
C ALA A 87 9.07 1.53 -26.68
N LEU A 88 9.45 1.75 -25.42
CA LEU A 88 10.63 1.14 -24.82
C LEU A 88 10.33 -0.35 -24.60
N VAL A 89 11.23 -1.20 -25.09
CA VAL A 89 11.11 -2.66 -24.96
C VAL A 89 12.13 -3.15 -23.95
N PHE A 90 11.67 -3.56 -22.77
CA PHE A 90 12.56 -4.12 -21.75
C PHE A 90 12.80 -5.62 -21.98
N SER A 91 13.95 -6.13 -21.55
CA SER A 91 14.23 -7.57 -21.59
C SER A 91 13.28 -8.33 -20.65
N GLU A 92 13.12 -9.63 -20.88
CA GLU A 92 12.21 -10.51 -20.10
C GLU A 92 12.51 -10.55 -18.60
N THR A 93 13.69 -10.09 -18.18
CA THR A 93 14.10 -9.96 -16.78
C THR A 93 13.46 -8.79 -16.04
N PHE A 94 12.90 -7.81 -16.76
CA PHE A 94 12.26 -6.64 -16.18
C PHE A 94 10.74 -6.75 -16.30
N HIS A 95 10.06 -6.63 -15.16
CA HIS A 95 8.61 -6.62 -15.08
C HIS A 95 8.15 -5.17 -14.96
N THR A 96 7.54 -4.64 -16.02
CA THR A 96 6.98 -3.28 -16.03
C THR A 96 5.65 -3.24 -15.30
N GLN A 97 5.65 -3.58 -14.02
CA GLN A 97 4.47 -3.62 -13.17
C GLN A 97 4.71 -2.78 -11.92
N VAL A 98 3.67 -2.05 -11.53
CA VAL A 98 3.56 -1.35 -10.25
C VAL A 98 2.37 -1.91 -9.49
N THR A 99 2.51 -2.07 -8.17
CA THR A 99 1.50 -2.69 -7.30
C THR A 99 1.35 -1.89 -6.02
N ASP A 100 0.12 -1.79 -5.54
CA ASP A 100 -0.29 -1.25 -4.26
C ASP A 100 -1.28 -2.27 -3.64
N ASP A 101 -0.97 -2.71 -2.43
CA ASP A 101 -1.73 -3.74 -1.72
C ASP A 101 -3.00 -3.18 -1.06
N ASN A 102 -3.15 -1.86 -0.99
CA ASN A 102 -4.30 -1.20 -0.41
C ASN A 102 -5.56 -1.38 -1.28
N MET A 103 -6.71 -1.24 -0.61
CA MET A 103 -8.02 -1.43 -1.21
C MET A 103 -8.78 -0.10 -1.28
N GLY A 104 -9.68 0.02 -2.27
CA GLY A 104 -10.47 1.22 -2.44
C GLY A 104 -9.60 2.42 -2.83
N LYS A 105 -9.95 3.60 -2.31
CA LYS A 105 -9.31 4.87 -2.69
C LYS A 105 -7.82 4.94 -2.36
N ASN A 106 -7.38 4.22 -1.33
CA ASN A 106 -5.98 4.21 -0.93
C ASN A 106 -5.09 3.49 -1.95
N GLY A 107 -5.66 2.57 -2.75
CA GLY A 107 -4.94 1.92 -3.84
C GLY A 107 -4.91 2.71 -5.15
N ILE A 108 -5.25 4.00 -5.14
CA ILE A 108 -5.26 4.84 -6.35
C ILE A 108 -4.08 5.81 -6.29
N PHE A 109 -3.20 5.70 -7.28
CA PHE A 109 -1.98 6.51 -7.36
C PHE A 109 -1.68 6.90 -8.81
N SER A 110 -0.79 7.89 -8.97
CA SER A 110 -0.34 8.37 -10.27
C SER A 110 1.10 7.97 -10.55
N LEU A 111 1.45 7.80 -11.83
CA LEU A 111 2.80 7.53 -12.29
C LEU A 111 3.35 8.75 -13.04
N THR A 112 4.58 9.14 -12.70
CA THR A 112 5.29 10.25 -13.31
C THR A 112 6.72 9.89 -13.69
N LEU A 113 7.27 10.63 -14.65
CA LEU A 113 8.67 10.53 -15.04
C LEU A 113 9.41 11.77 -14.54
N GLU A 114 10.36 11.59 -13.64
CA GLU A 114 11.18 12.64 -13.07
C GLU A 114 12.53 12.72 -13.77
N ASN A 115 12.98 13.95 -14.05
CA ASN A 115 14.25 14.22 -14.75
C ASN A 115 14.33 13.65 -16.17
N ASP A 116 13.19 13.36 -16.81
CA ASP A 116 13.12 12.84 -18.18
C ASP A 116 13.30 13.91 -19.26
N ASN A 117 13.27 15.20 -18.87
CA ASN A 117 13.31 16.37 -19.74
C ASN A 117 12.23 16.38 -20.83
N GLY A 118 11.09 15.73 -20.60
CA GLY A 118 9.99 15.57 -21.55
C GLY A 118 10.31 14.66 -22.73
N THR A 119 11.36 13.83 -22.63
CA THR A 119 11.79 12.89 -23.67
C THR A 119 10.79 11.76 -23.82
N PHE A 120 10.22 11.31 -22.69
CA PHE A 120 9.36 10.14 -22.64
C PHE A 120 7.98 10.48 -22.08
N GLU A 121 7.08 9.51 -22.17
CA GLU A 121 5.78 9.52 -21.50
C GLU A 121 5.48 8.12 -20.97
N ILE A 122 4.79 8.06 -19.83
CA ILE A 122 4.38 6.80 -19.19
C ILE A 122 2.87 6.63 -19.27
N TRP A 123 2.44 5.38 -19.49
CA TRP A 123 1.02 5.03 -19.53
C TRP A 123 0.77 3.67 -18.86
N PRO A 124 -0.32 3.51 -18.09
CA PRO A 124 -1.26 4.56 -17.68
C PRO A 124 -0.62 5.53 -16.67
N SER A 125 -1.08 6.79 -16.65
CA SER A 125 -0.59 7.80 -15.69
C SER A 125 -1.32 7.76 -14.34
N VAL A 126 -2.42 7.01 -14.25
CA VAL A 126 -3.19 6.77 -13.03
C VAL A 126 -3.48 5.28 -12.96
N VAL A 127 -3.25 4.67 -11.80
CA VAL A 127 -3.35 3.24 -11.57
C VAL A 127 -4.28 2.99 -10.39
N GLU A 128 -5.10 1.94 -10.49
CA GLU A 128 -5.85 1.38 -9.37
C GLU A 128 -5.26 0.01 -9.03
N ARG A 129 -4.62 -0.06 -7.85
CA ARG A 129 -3.97 -1.23 -7.23
C ARG A 129 -2.81 -1.83 -8.00
N LYS A 130 -2.98 -2.12 -9.29
CA LYS A 130 -1.98 -2.81 -10.09
C LYS A 130 -2.15 -2.49 -11.56
N ALA A 131 -1.05 -2.17 -12.21
CA ALA A 131 -1.02 -2.01 -13.66
C ALA A 131 0.33 -2.46 -14.23
N GLN A 132 0.28 -2.94 -15.47
CA GLN A 132 1.47 -2.91 -16.32
C GLN A 132 1.61 -1.52 -16.92
N PHE A 133 2.80 -0.94 -16.83
CA PHE A 133 3.10 0.35 -17.44
C PHE A 133 3.94 0.18 -18.71
N THR A 134 3.82 1.15 -19.61
CA THR A 134 4.62 1.28 -20.82
C THR A 134 5.21 2.68 -20.88
N ILE A 135 6.46 2.78 -21.32
CA ILE A 135 7.12 4.07 -21.57
C ILE A 135 7.29 4.23 -23.08
N ARG A 136 6.98 5.42 -23.60
CA ARG A 136 7.10 5.74 -25.03
C ARG A 136 7.88 7.02 -25.24
N VAL A 137 8.47 7.16 -26.42
CA VAL A 137 9.10 8.40 -26.86
C VAL A 137 8.02 9.47 -27.02
N ARG A 138 8.16 10.59 -26.30
CA ARG A 138 7.33 11.78 -26.47
C ARG A 138 8.04 12.82 -27.35
N ASN A 139 9.33 13.02 -27.10
CA ASN A 139 10.17 13.98 -27.82
C ASN A 139 11.58 13.39 -28.01
N ASN A 140 12.01 13.26 -29.26
CA ASN A 140 13.28 12.61 -29.59
C ASN A 140 14.49 13.55 -29.58
N LYS A 141 14.34 14.83 -29.16
CA LYS A 141 15.43 15.82 -29.18
C LYS A 141 16.70 15.39 -28.44
N LEU A 142 16.56 14.57 -27.39
CA LEU A 142 17.70 14.04 -26.61
C LEU A 142 18.16 12.64 -27.05
N LEU A 143 17.52 12.06 -28.07
CA LEU A 143 17.81 10.72 -28.57
C LEU A 143 18.76 10.80 -29.78
N ASP A 144 19.90 11.44 -29.61
CA ASP A 144 20.90 11.65 -30.66
C ASP A 144 22.24 11.12 -30.14
N TYR A 145 22.71 9.98 -30.67
CA TYR A 145 23.75 9.19 -30.00
C TYR A 145 25.10 9.92 -29.94
N GLU A 146 25.41 10.75 -30.94
CA GLU A 146 26.60 11.60 -30.95
C GLU A 146 26.58 12.67 -29.85
N LYS A 147 25.40 13.06 -29.36
CA LYS A 147 25.23 14.08 -28.31
C LYS A 147 24.90 13.49 -26.95
N THR A 148 24.14 12.41 -26.89
CA THR A 148 23.60 11.83 -25.66
C THR A 148 23.55 10.32 -25.81
N GLN A 149 24.52 9.65 -25.19
CA GLN A 149 24.67 8.19 -25.26
C GLN A 149 23.77 7.43 -24.28
N ALA A 150 23.24 8.13 -23.26
CA ALA A 150 22.34 7.56 -22.27
C ALA A 150 21.39 8.64 -21.75
N VAL A 151 20.13 8.25 -21.53
CA VAL A 151 19.13 9.07 -20.85
C VAL A 151 18.74 8.35 -19.56
N SER A 152 18.78 9.06 -18.44
CA SER A 152 18.43 8.53 -17.12
C SER A 152 17.33 9.39 -16.50
N PHE A 153 16.30 8.73 -16.00
CA PHE A 153 15.14 9.35 -15.36
C PHE A 153 14.61 8.40 -14.30
N HIS A 154 13.78 8.92 -13.38
CA HIS A 154 13.14 8.11 -12.36
C HIS A 154 11.66 7.96 -12.69
N VAL A 155 11.12 6.75 -12.50
CA VAL A 155 9.68 6.55 -12.47
C VAL A 155 9.24 6.71 -11.03
N SER A 156 8.28 7.58 -10.75
CA SER A 156 7.76 7.80 -9.41
C SER A 156 6.26 7.59 -9.35
N GLU A 157 5.84 7.04 -8.23
CA GLU A 157 4.47 6.88 -7.79
C GLU A 157 4.09 8.02 -6.84
N ASN A 158 2.91 8.60 -7.02
CA ASN A 158 2.39 9.63 -6.13
C ASN A 158 0.95 9.30 -5.74
N GLU A 159 0.73 9.09 -4.44
CA GLU A 159 -0.59 9.00 -3.82
C GLU A 159 -1.12 10.40 -3.49
N GLU A 160 -2.45 10.58 -3.56
CA GLU A 160 -3.08 11.77 -2.97
C GLU A 160 -3.03 11.65 -1.44
N PRO A 161 -2.59 12.69 -0.70
CA PRO A 161 -2.59 12.64 0.74
C PRO A 161 -4.01 12.43 1.28
N THR A 162 -4.23 11.29 1.93
CA THR A 162 -5.45 11.01 2.68
C THR A 162 -5.36 11.75 4.02
N TYR A 163 -6.17 12.80 4.17
CA TYR A 163 -6.28 13.62 5.39
C TYR A 163 -7.08 12.92 6.51
#